data_AF-A0A139PB32-F1
#
_entry.id   AF-A0A139PB32-F1
#
_cell.length_a   1.000
_cell.length_b   1.000
_cell.length_c   1.000
_cell.angle_alpha   90.00
_cell.angle_beta   90.00
_cell.angle_gamma   90.00
#
_symmetry.space_group_name_H-M   'P 1'
#
loop_
_entity.id
_entity.type
_entity.pdbx_description
1 polymer ?
#
loop_
_entity_poly.entity_id
_entity_poly.type
_entity_poly.pdbx_seq_one_letter_code
_entity_poly.pdbx_strand_id
1 'polypeptide(L)'
;MNIRTVDRSYDFAAYRAEIEDYSQGLDQFRLVSDGLHEVNGLQWQVVEYAYIDEVSGPLAQFLAAAFVESGPVIFMISFTGTVGLLGQAENLDYIDIRNVFRTVTIHE
;
A
#
# COMPACT_ATOMS: atom_id res chain seq x y z
N MET A 1 -8.22 -2.10 -5.30
CA MET A 1 -8.47 -2.65 -3.96
C MET A 1 -8.70 -4.15 -4.10
N ASN A 2 -8.10 -4.95 -3.23
CA ASN A 2 -8.22 -6.40 -3.21
C ASN A 2 -8.57 -6.86 -1.78
N ILE A 3 -9.32 -7.96 -1.66
CA ILE A 3 -9.65 -8.57 -0.38
C ILE A 3 -9.33 -10.05 -0.50
N ARG A 4 -8.55 -10.58 0.45
CA ARG A 4 -8.21 -12.00 0.53
C ARG A 4 -8.28 -12.50 1.96
N THR A 5 -8.54 -13.78 2.15
CA THR A 5 -8.37 -14.44 3.46
C THR A 5 -6.91 -14.76 3.69
N VAL A 6 -6.42 -14.60 4.92
CA VAL A 6 -5.05 -14.91 5.31
C VAL A 6 -5.02 -15.76 6.57
N ASP A 7 -3.91 -16.47 6.79
CA ASP A 7 -3.66 -17.19 8.04
C ASP A 7 -3.57 -16.23 9.23
N ARG A 8 -3.92 -16.72 10.42
CA ARG A 8 -3.86 -15.91 11.65
C ARG A 8 -2.47 -15.40 12.01
N SER A 9 -1.42 -16.04 11.51
CA SER A 9 -0.03 -15.61 11.68
C SER A 9 0.39 -14.53 10.70
N TYR A 10 -0.43 -14.21 9.69
CA TYR A 10 -0.13 -13.20 8.71
C TYR A 10 -0.61 -11.83 9.22
N ASP A 11 0.33 -11.04 9.75
CA ASP A 11 0.09 -9.74 10.36
C ASP A 11 0.77 -8.60 9.59
N PHE A 12 0.81 -7.39 10.17
CA PHE A 12 1.50 -6.24 9.57
C PHE A 12 3.00 -6.49 9.38
N ALA A 13 3.66 -7.25 10.26
CA ALA A 13 5.08 -7.55 10.11
C ALA A 13 5.32 -8.48 8.91
N ALA A 14 4.49 -9.52 8.77
CA ALA A 14 4.52 -10.41 7.60
C ALA A 14 4.27 -9.64 6.29
N TYR A 15 3.28 -8.75 6.28
CA TYR A 15 2.98 -7.91 5.12
C TYR A 15 4.14 -6.99 4.72
N ARG A 16 4.78 -6.34 5.69
CA ARG A 16 5.96 -5.49 5.38
C ARG A 16 7.14 -6.32 4.89
N ALA A 17 7.37 -7.50 5.47
CA ALA A 17 8.43 -8.39 5.00
C ALA A 17 8.20 -8.84 3.55
N GLU A 18 6.95 -9.09 3.14
CA GLU A 18 6.61 -9.39 1.73
C GLU A 18 6.95 -8.20 0.80
N ILE A 19 6.64 -6.97 1.22
CA ILE A 19 6.98 -5.76 0.44
C ILE A 19 8.50 -5.57 0.37
N GLU A 20 9.21 -5.78 1.49
CA GLU A 20 10.67 -5.66 1.54
C GLU A 20 11.34 -6.67 0.59
N ASP A 21 10.90 -7.93 0.60
CA ASP A 21 11.39 -8.97 -0.31
C ASP A 21 11.12 -8.60 -1.78
N TYR A 22 9.90 -8.17 -2.10
CA TYR A 22 9.56 -7.67 -3.44
C TYR A 22 10.43 -6.48 -3.87
N SER A 23 10.71 -5.55 -2.95
CA SER A 23 11.48 -4.34 -3.23
C SER A 23 12.93 -4.62 -3.64
N GLN A 24 13.50 -5.77 -3.28
CA GLN A 24 14.87 -6.14 -3.64
C GLN A 24 15.07 -6.30 -5.16
N GLY A 25 14.00 -6.57 -5.90
CA GLY A 25 14.02 -6.67 -7.36
C GLY A 25 13.81 -5.35 -8.09
N LEU A 26 13.55 -4.25 -7.39
CA LEU A 26 13.19 -2.97 -8.01
C LEU A 26 14.43 -2.08 -8.25
N ASP A 27 14.60 -1.58 -9.47
CA ASP A 27 15.70 -0.67 -9.79
C ASP A 27 15.50 0.69 -9.11
N GLN A 28 16.59 1.21 -8.52
CA GLN A 28 16.63 2.48 -7.81
C GLN A 28 15.50 2.68 -6.80
N PHE A 29 15.16 1.61 -6.08
CA PHE A 29 14.16 1.64 -5.02
C PHE A 29 14.45 2.76 -4.00
N ARG A 30 13.41 3.51 -3.69
CA ARG A 30 13.45 4.55 -2.66
C ARG A 30 12.19 4.51 -1.83
N LEU A 31 12.34 4.09 -0.57
CA LEU A 31 11.28 4.23 0.42
C LEU A 31 10.99 5.71 0.68
N VAL A 32 9.71 6.07 0.63
CA VAL A 32 9.20 7.42 0.92
C VAL A 32 8.60 7.46 2.31
N SER A 33 7.76 6.48 2.65
CA SER A 33 7.16 6.35 3.98
C SER A 33 6.82 4.90 4.30
N ASP A 34 6.82 4.57 5.59
CA ASP A 34 6.35 3.30 6.16
C ASP A 34 5.75 3.64 7.52
N GLY A 35 4.47 3.33 7.73
CA GLY A 35 3.83 3.54 9.02
C GLY A 35 2.43 2.99 9.15
N LEU A 36 1.96 2.92 10.39
CA LEU A 36 0.58 2.63 10.73
C LEU A 36 -0.24 3.92 10.74
N HIS A 37 -1.39 3.88 10.09
CA HIS A 37 -2.33 4.99 9.98
C HIS A 37 -3.73 4.55 10.33
N GLU A 38 -4.46 5.37 11.09
CA GLU A 38 -5.88 5.16 11.30
C GLU A 38 -6.66 5.86 10.17
N VAL A 39 -7.49 5.10 9.46
CA VAL A 39 -8.37 5.62 8.40
C VAL A 39 -9.76 5.06 8.60
N ASN A 40 -10.71 5.96 8.84
CA ASN A 40 -12.12 5.65 9.06
C ASN A 40 -12.36 4.54 10.10
N GLY A 41 -11.62 4.61 11.22
CA GLY A 41 -11.77 3.69 12.35
C GLY A 41 -11.03 2.35 12.21
N LEU A 42 -10.30 2.13 11.11
CA LEU A 42 -9.48 0.94 10.91
C LEU A 42 -8.00 1.30 10.86
N GLN A 43 -7.14 0.44 11.41
CA GLN A 43 -5.70 0.58 11.32
C GLN A 43 -5.18 -0.02 10.02
N TRP A 44 -4.38 0.77 9.30
CA TRP A 44 -3.75 0.40 8.03
C TRP A 44 -2.23 0.52 8.15
N GLN A 45 -1.51 -0.50 7.68
CA GLN A 45 -0.10 -0.37 7.37
C GLN A 45 0.03 0.23 5.97
N VAL A 46 0.60 1.44 5.88
CA VAL A 46 0.85 2.15 4.63
C VAL A 46 2.34 2.13 4.34
N VAL A 47 2.70 1.80 3.11
CA VAL A 47 4.08 1.83 2.61
C VAL A 47 4.07 2.55 1.27
N GLU A 48 4.91 3.58 1.16
CA GLU A 48 5.05 4.39 -0.04
C GLU A 48 6.49 4.34 -0.52
N TYR A 49 6.71 4.10 -1.80
CA TYR A 49 8.04 4.08 -2.38
C TYR A 49 8.02 4.48 -3.86
N ALA A 50 9.20 4.76 -4.39
CA ALA A 50 9.42 5.00 -5.80
C ALA A 50 10.49 4.05 -6.35
N TYR A 51 10.41 3.76 -7.64
CA TYR A 51 11.37 2.91 -8.36
C TYR A 51 11.35 3.23 -9.86
N ILE A 52 12.31 2.68 -10.60
CA ILE A 52 12.34 2.75 -12.06
C ILE A 52 11.79 1.44 -12.62
N ASP A 53 10.69 1.52 -13.36
CA ASP A 53 10.16 0.42 -14.16
C ASP A 53 10.79 0.44 -15.56
N GLU A 54 11.19 -0.73 -16.07
CA GLU A 54 11.90 -0.83 -17.35
C GLU A 54 11.04 -0.37 -18.54
N VAL A 55 9.72 -0.51 -18.44
CA VAL A 55 8.77 -0.19 -19.52
C VAL A 55 8.18 1.21 -19.34
N SER A 56 7.82 1.56 -18.12
CA SER A 56 7.02 2.74 -17.79
C SER A 56 7.87 3.92 -17.28
N GLY A 57 9.14 3.68 -16.95
CA GLY A 57 10.05 4.67 -16.38
C GLY A 57 9.80 4.87 -14.87
N PRO A 58 10.08 6.09 -14.33
CA PRO A 58 9.95 6.36 -12.90
C PRO A 58 8.49 6.23 -12.42
N LEU A 59 8.26 5.37 -11.43
CA LEU A 59 6.96 5.14 -10.80
C LEU A 59 7.00 5.46 -9.30
N ALA A 60 5.86 5.89 -8.76
CA ALA A 60 5.59 5.92 -7.33
C ALA A 60 4.44 4.96 -7.01
N GLN A 61 4.60 4.18 -5.94
CA GLN A 61 3.62 3.25 -5.43
C GLN A 61 3.17 3.63 -4.03
N PHE A 62 1.85 3.55 -3.83
CA PHE A 62 1.17 3.70 -2.56
C PHE A 62 0.53 2.35 -2.23
N LEU A 63 1.03 1.67 -1.21
CA LEU A 63 0.48 0.41 -0.74
C LEU A 63 -0.14 0.63 0.64
N ALA A 64 -1.32 0.08 0.87
CA ALA A 64 -1.93 0.05 2.18
C ALA A 64 -2.59 -1.31 2.42
N ALA A 65 -2.45 -1.87 3.61
CA ALA A 65 -3.19 -3.07 4.01
C ALA A 65 -3.79 -2.90 5.40
N ALA A 66 -4.98 -3.44 5.59
CA ALA A 66 -5.63 -3.60 6.88
C ALA A 66 -6.08 -5.05 7.06
N PHE A 67 -6.19 -5.45 8.32
CA PHE A 67 -6.65 -6.78 8.71
C PHE A 67 -7.95 -6.65 9.50
N VAL A 68 -8.97 -7.39 9.08
CA VAL A 68 -10.28 -7.41 9.73
C VAL A 68 -10.59 -8.85 10.13
N GLU A 69 -10.90 -9.05 11.40
CA GLU A 69 -11.30 -10.36 11.92
C GLU A 69 -12.81 -10.54 11.79
N SER A 70 -13.24 -11.69 11.27
CA SER A 70 -14.65 -12.09 11.25
C SER A 70 -14.75 -13.55 11.68
N GLY A 71 -15.03 -13.74 12.97
CA GLY A 71 -15.06 -15.07 13.60
C GLY A 71 -13.71 -15.79 13.49
N PRO A 72 -13.63 -16.97 12.84
CA PRO A 72 -12.37 -17.69 12.70
C PRO A 72 -11.45 -17.16 11.60
N VAL A 73 -11.95 -16.30 10.70
CA VAL A 73 -11.26 -15.86 9.48
C VAL A 73 -10.66 -14.47 9.66
N ILE A 74 -9.45 -14.26 9.12
CA ILE A 74 -8.85 -12.93 8.97
C ILE A 74 -8.90 -12.53 7.50
N PHE A 75 -9.46 -11.37 7.21
CA PHE A 75 -9.43 -10.75 5.89
C PHE A 75 -8.31 -9.71 5.84
N MET A 76 -7.41 -9.85 4.88
CA MET A 76 -6.51 -8.79 4.48
C MET A 76 -7.16 -7.99 3.35
N ILE A 77 -7.36 -6.71 3.60
CA ILE A 77 -7.87 -5.75 2.63
C ILE A 77 -6.68 -4.91 2.20
N SER A 78 -6.35 -4.90 0.91
CA SER A 78 -5.24 -4.13 0.38
C SER A 78 -5.67 -3.12 -0.68
N PHE A 79 -4.99 -1.97 -0.66
CA PHE A 79 -5.11 -0.89 -1.60
C PHE A 79 -3.74 -0.63 -2.21
N THR A 80 -3.70 -0.58 -3.54
CA THR A 80 -2.49 -0.29 -4.31
C THR A 80 -2.82 0.83 -5.28
N GLY A 81 -2.06 1.91 -5.21
CA GLY A 81 -2.02 2.97 -6.19
C GLY A 81 -0.65 3.01 -6.86
N THR A 82 -0.61 3.29 -8.16
CA THR A 82 0.64 3.45 -8.92
C THR A 82 0.48 4.61 -9.87
N VAL A 83 1.48 5.50 -9.90
CA VAL A 83 1.53 6.66 -10.80
C VAL A 83 2.90 6.82 -11.40
N GLY A 84 2.96 7.40 -12.60
CA GLY A 84 4.22 7.86 -13.17
C GLY A 84 4.71 9.12 -12.46
N LEU A 85 6.00 9.17 -12.13
CA LEU A 85 6.67 10.38 -11.66
C LEU A 85 7.08 11.22 -12.89
N LEU A 86 6.12 11.91 -13.47
CA LEU A 86 6.37 12.97 -14.45
C LEU A 86 7.01 14.14 -13.69
N GLY A 87 8.09 14.73 -14.20
CA GLY A 87 8.96 15.73 -13.51
C GLY A 87 8.30 17.06 -13.12
N GLN A 88 7.12 17.01 -12.51
CA GLN A 88 6.36 18.11 -11.94
C GLN A 88 6.74 18.26 -10.46
N ALA A 89 6.69 19.50 -9.96
CA ALA A 89 6.99 19.79 -8.55
C ALA A 89 6.01 19.11 -7.58
N GLU A 90 4.76 18.88 -8.03
CA GLU A 90 3.73 18.13 -7.33
C GLU A 90 3.05 17.17 -8.32
N ASN A 91 2.92 15.90 -7.95
CA ASN A 91 2.23 14.90 -8.76
C ASN A 91 0.76 14.82 -8.30
N LEU A 92 -0.15 15.42 -9.08
CA LEU A 92 -1.57 15.48 -8.74
C LEU A 92 -2.22 14.10 -8.64
N ASP A 93 -1.84 13.16 -9.53
CA ASP A 93 -2.36 11.79 -9.49
C ASP A 93 -1.97 11.09 -8.17
N TYR A 94 -0.78 11.39 -7.67
CA TYR A 94 -0.32 10.86 -6.38
C TYR A 94 -1.13 11.40 -5.21
N ILE A 95 -1.47 12.69 -5.25
CA ILE A 95 -2.34 13.34 -4.25
C ILE A 95 -3.75 12.72 -4.31
N ASP A 96 -4.28 12.51 -5.52
CA ASP A 96 -5.59 11.93 -5.73
C ASP A 96 -5.69 10.50 -5.20
N ILE A 97 -4.66 9.66 -5.40
CA ILE A 97 -4.61 8.31 -4.81
C ILE A 97 -4.68 8.36 -3.29
N ARG A 98 -3.91 9.24 -2.65
CA ARG A 98 -3.95 9.43 -1.20
C ARG A 98 -5.33 9.91 -0.73
N ASN A 99 -5.98 10.78 -1.49
CA ASN A 99 -7.32 11.25 -1.19
C ASN A 99 -8.37 10.13 -1.33
N VAL A 100 -8.31 9.34 -2.39
CA VAL A 100 -9.17 8.15 -2.55
C VAL A 100 -9.00 7.21 -1.36
N PHE A 101 -7.76 6.91 -0.96
CA PHE A 101 -7.48 6.05 0.19
C PHE A 101 -8.10 6.58 1.49
N ARG A 102 -8.00 7.89 1.77
CA ARG A 102 -8.59 8.52 2.96
C ARG A 102 -10.12 8.40 3.02
N THR A 103 -10.78 8.18 1.89
CA THR A 103 -12.23 8.00 1.83
C THR A 103 -12.68 6.54 1.94
N VAL A 104 -11.75 5.58 2.03
CA VAL A 104 -12.09 4.15 2.11
C VAL A 104 -12.83 3.85 3.41
N THR A 105 -14.04 3.35 3.29
CA THR A 105 -14.84 2.82 4.40
C THR A 105 -15.04 1.32 4.22
N ILE A 106 -14.89 0.56 5.31
CA ILE A 106 -15.18 -0.87 5.34
C ILE A 106 -16.41 -1.06 6.23
N HIS A 107 -17.43 -1.72 5.68
CA HIS A 107 -18.64 -2.08 6.41
C HIS A 107 -18.58 -3.58 6.72
N GLU A 108 -18.76 -3.92 7.99
CA GLU A 108 -18.89 -5.31 8.48
C GLU A 108 -20.26 -5.91 8.14
#